data_AF-A0A1L9S8W9-F1
#
_entry.id   AF-A0A1L9S8W9-F1
#
_cell.length_a   1.000
_cell.length_b   1.000
_cell.length_c   1.000
_cell.angle_alpha   90.00
_cell.angle_beta   90.00
_cell.angle_gamma   90.00
#
_symmetry.space_group_name_H-M   'P 1'
#
loop_
_entity.id
_entity.type
_entity.pdbx_description
1 polymer ?
#
loop_
_entity_poly.entity_id
_entity_poly.type
_entity_poly.pdbx_seq_one_letter_code
_entity_poly.pdbx_strand_id
1 'polypeptide(L)'
;MSRASTIGGGDGVIVTSTTEAYIIEYQPVTAHGNAAVSDANSKTAVSYLPGQAVLKPAAFDQNVASTKQGVVHVPIPNPPSLTKSATLQNILLDLNSANDARVNAVSLYYDKHLVVKTDTSNTSTFHIDFITAEAASYAYRPPTGICVSLDLRFPNSDSSIDLYSVSLIYKAA
;
A
#
# COMPACT_ATOMS: atom_id res chain seq x y z
N MET A 1 -1.19 -20.27 15.13
CA MET A 1 -0.64 -19.00 14.62
C MET A 1 -1.80 -18.05 14.48
N SER A 2 -1.94 -17.08 15.38
CA SER A 2 -3.03 -16.08 15.37
C SER A 2 -2.76 -15.03 14.29
N ARG A 3 -3.79 -14.60 13.56
CA ARG A 3 -3.70 -13.50 12.57
C ARG A 3 -3.16 -12.23 13.25
N ALA A 4 -2.10 -11.66 12.68
CA ALA A 4 -1.38 -10.49 13.21
C ALA A 4 -2.02 -9.15 12.80
N SER A 5 -2.62 -9.08 11.61
CA SER A 5 -3.29 -7.89 11.07
C SER A 5 -4.73 -8.19 10.62
N THR A 6 -5.54 -7.15 10.57
CA THR A 6 -6.91 -7.20 10.02
C THR A 6 -7.00 -6.45 8.71
N ILE A 7 -7.87 -6.95 7.82
CA ILE A 7 -8.20 -6.34 6.53
C ILE A 7 -9.68 -5.99 6.58
N GLY A 8 -10.02 -4.71 6.44
CA GLY A 8 -11.40 -4.21 6.40
C GLY A 8 -11.76 -3.56 5.06
N GLY A 9 -13.07 -3.45 4.79
CA GLY A 9 -13.62 -2.74 3.63
C GLY A 9 -13.79 -1.24 3.90
N GLY A 10 -13.74 -0.44 2.82
CA GLY A 10 -13.64 1.02 2.83
C GLY A 10 -14.87 1.83 3.26
N ASP A 11 -15.41 1.57 4.45
CA ASP A 11 -16.16 2.59 5.19
C ASP A 11 -15.16 3.29 6.11
N GLY A 12 -14.82 4.53 5.77
CA GLY A 12 -13.79 5.31 6.47
C GLY A 12 -13.94 5.24 7.98
N VAL A 13 -12.84 5.06 8.70
CA VAL A 13 -12.82 5.15 10.16
C VAL A 13 -13.22 6.57 10.55
N ILE A 14 -14.49 6.78 10.93
CA ILE A 14 -14.92 8.01 11.60
C ILE A 14 -14.40 7.93 13.03
N VAL A 15 -13.19 8.43 13.27
CA VAL A 15 -12.68 8.64 14.63
C VAL A 15 -13.23 9.98 15.12
N THR A 16 -14.38 9.96 15.80
CA THR A 16 -14.82 11.10 16.60
C THR A 16 -13.99 11.11 17.89
N SER A 17 -12.92 11.91 17.91
CA SER A 17 -12.13 12.12 19.14
C SER A 17 -12.83 13.14 20.04
N THR A 18 -13.19 12.73 21.27
CA THR A 18 -13.66 13.62 22.35
C THR A 18 -12.52 14.07 23.27
N THR A 19 -11.27 13.77 22.91
CA THR A 19 -10.08 14.10 23.72
C THR A 19 -9.50 15.44 23.25
N GLU A 20 -9.28 16.37 24.19
CA GLU A 20 -8.57 17.62 23.92
C GLU A 20 -7.24 17.33 23.23
N ALA A 21 -7.10 17.84 22.00
CA ALA A 21 -6.01 17.51 21.10
C ALA A 21 -4.67 18.07 21.59
N TYR A 22 -3.78 17.19 22.05
CA TYR A 22 -2.35 17.44 21.94
C TYR A 22 -1.93 17.11 20.49
N ILE A 23 -1.81 18.16 19.67
CA ILE A 23 -1.06 18.29 18.41
C ILE A 23 -0.67 16.94 17.74
N ILE A 24 -1.63 16.34 17.02
CA ILE A 24 -1.50 15.27 16.02
C ILE A 24 -0.77 13.99 16.50
N GLU A 25 -1.48 13.11 17.21
CA GLU A 25 -0.99 11.75 17.51
C GLU A 25 -0.77 10.91 16.25
N TYR A 26 -1.56 11.13 15.19
CA TYR A 26 -1.52 10.35 13.95
C TYR A 26 -1.11 11.18 12.74
N GLN A 27 -0.06 10.76 12.03
CA GLN A 27 0.44 11.41 10.83
C GLN A 27 0.23 10.54 9.60
N PRO A 28 -0.72 10.89 8.71
CA PRO A 28 -0.85 10.25 7.41
C PRO A 28 0.20 10.78 6.44
N VAL A 29 0.80 9.88 5.67
CA VAL A 29 1.66 10.22 4.52
C VAL A 29 1.15 9.48 3.30
N THR A 30 0.81 10.23 2.26
CA THR A 30 0.09 9.70 1.10
C THR A 30 0.84 9.97 -0.19
N ALA A 31 0.95 8.94 -1.02
CA ALA A 31 1.32 9.07 -2.43
C ALA A 31 0.06 8.91 -3.30
N HIS A 32 -0.19 9.90 -4.17
CA HIS A 32 -1.33 9.90 -5.08
C HIS A 32 -0.89 9.57 -6.50
N GLY A 33 -1.60 8.65 -7.16
CA GLY A 33 -1.46 8.35 -8.58
C GLY A 33 -0.04 8.01 -9.05
N ASN A 34 0.84 7.57 -8.14
CA ASN A 34 2.23 7.26 -8.44
C ASN A 34 2.49 5.76 -8.30
N ALA A 35 3.15 5.18 -9.29
CA ALA A 35 3.64 3.81 -9.26
C ALA A 35 4.82 3.71 -10.24
N ALA A 36 5.86 2.97 -9.88
CA ALA A 36 7.04 2.73 -10.70
C ALA A 36 7.21 1.22 -10.88
N VAL A 37 7.59 0.80 -12.08
CA VAL A 37 7.89 -0.61 -12.36
C VAL A 37 9.35 -0.84 -12.00
N SER A 38 9.60 -1.76 -11.07
CA SER A 38 10.95 -2.05 -10.56
C SER A 38 11.41 -3.48 -10.84
N ASP A 39 10.49 -4.39 -11.18
CA ASP A 39 10.79 -5.80 -11.42
C ASP A 39 10.76 -6.13 -12.91
N ALA A 40 11.92 -6.50 -13.45
CA ALA A 40 12.08 -6.89 -14.84
C ALA A 40 11.40 -8.23 -15.18
N ASN A 41 11.13 -9.07 -14.18
CA ASN A 41 10.54 -10.39 -14.34
C ASN A 41 9.00 -10.38 -14.24
N SER A 42 8.44 -9.40 -13.52
CA SER A 42 7.00 -9.26 -13.25
C SER A 42 6.49 -7.90 -13.74
N LYS A 43 6.58 -7.69 -15.06
CA LYS A 43 6.34 -6.38 -15.69
C LYS A 43 4.87 -5.97 -15.62
N THR A 44 4.64 -4.73 -15.19
CA THR A 44 3.33 -4.07 -15.20
C THR A 44 3.39 -2.88 -16.15
N ALA A 45 2.36 -2.69 -16.98
CA ALA A 45 2.20 -1.45 -17.72
C ALA A 45 1.51 -0.41 -16.83
N VAL A 46 2.13 0.77 -16.69
CA VAL A 46 1.61 1.87 -15.87
C VAL A 46 1.30 3.04 -16.78
N SER A 47 0.06 3.54 -16.72
CA SER A 47 -0.34 4.78 -17.39
C SER A 47 -0.82 5.78 -16.34
N TYR A 48 -0.44 7.05 -16.47
CA TYR A 48 -0.80 8.08 -15.51
C TYR A 48 -1.95 8.93 -16.06
N LEU A 49 -2.99 9.07 -15.25
CA LEU A 49 -4.12 9.97 -15.49
C LEU A 49 -4.21 10.96 -14.32
N PRO A 50 -4.90 12.10 -14.47
CA PRO A 50 -5.12 13.01 -13.36
C PRO A 50 -5.71 12.28 -12.13
N GLY A 51 -4.95 12.21 -11.05
CA GLY A 51 -5.37 11.61 -9.79
C GLY A 51 -5.22 10.08 -9.67
N GLN A 52 -4.74 9.37 -10.70
CA GLN A 52 -4.58 7.90 -10.62
C GLN A 52 -3.47 7.34 -11.52
N ALA A 53 -2.93 6.20 -11.11
CA ALA A 53 -2.14 5.32 -11.96
C ALA A 53 -2.99 4.12 -12.39
N VAL A 54 -3.07 3.86 -13.69
CA VAL A 54 -3.76 2.68 -14.26
C VAL A 54 -2.72 1.57 -14.47
N LEU A 55 -2.92 0.45 -13.80
CA LEU A 55 -2.03 -0.70 -13.78
C LEU A 55 -2.63 -1.83 -14.61
N LYS A 56 -1.88 -2.32 -15.60
CA LYS A 56 -2.29 -3.38 -16.53
C LYS A 56 -1.18 -4.41 -16.72
N PRO A 57 -1.49 -5.65 -17.15
CA PRO A 57 -0.44 -6.58 -17.55
C PRO A 57 0.37 -5.97 -18.71
N ALA A 58 1.71 -5.98 -18.62
CA ALA A 58 2.56 -5.43 -19.69
C ALA A 58 2.54 -6.30 -20.95
N ALA A 59 2.31 -7.59 -20.78
CA ALA A 59 2.00 -8.58 -21.79
C ALA A 59 1.07 -9.61 -21.15
N PHE A 60 0.15 -10.20 -21.91
CA PHE A 60 -0.76 -11.22 -21.40
C PHE A 60 -0.77 -12.45 -22.32
N ASP A 61 -0.52 -13.62 -21.73
CA ASP A 61 -0.72 -14.92 -22.34
C ASP A 61 -1.47 -15.84 -21.37
N GLN A 62 -2.61 -16.35 -21.80
CA GLN A 62 -3.47 -17.20 -20.96
C GLN A 62 -2.78 -18.48 -20.48
N ASN A 63 -1.74 -18.95 -21.16
CA ASN A 63 -1.00 -20.16 -20.85
C ASN A 63 0.29 -19.90 -20.04
N VAL A 64 0.71 -18.64 -19.89
CA VAL A 64 1.98 -18.28 -19.22
C VAL A 64 1.69 -17.54 -17.91
N ALA A 65 1.87 -18.24 -16.79
CA ALA A 65 1.49 -17.73 -15.46
C ALA A 65 2.19 -16.41 -15.06
N SER A 66 3.44 -16.20 -15.45
CA SER A 66 4.20 -14.98 -15.13
C SER A 66 3.62 -13.73 -15.81
N THR A 67 2.88 -13.88 -16.91
CA THR A 67 2.21 -12.75 -17.59
C THR A 67 0.90 -12.33 -16.92
N LYS A 68 0.44 -13.12 -15.93
CA LYS A 68 -0.77 -12.85 -15.13
C LYS A 68 -0.44 -12.20 -13.78
N GLN A 69 0.82 -11.84 -13.58
CA GLN A 69 1.35 -11.25 -12.36
C GLN A 69 2.08 -9.97 -12.70
N GLY A 70 2.08 -9.03 -11.76
CA GLY A 70 2.78 -7.77 -11.91
C GLY A 70 3.25 -7.27 -10.57
N VAL A 71 4.37 -6.55 -10.55
CA VAL A 71 4.83 -5.86 -9.36
C VAL A 71 5.01 -4.38 -9.69
N VAL A 72 4.49 -3.52 -8.82
CA VAL A 72 4.76 -2.07 -8.86
C VAL A 72 5.19 -1.56 -7.50
N HIS A 73 6.06 -0.57 -7.52
CA HIS A 73 6.57 0.12 -6.36
C HIS A 73 5.98 1.53 -6.30
N VAL A 74 5.47 1.93 -5.14
CA VAL A 74 4.90 3.24 -4.87
C VAL A 74 5.84 3.94 -3.89
N PRO A 75 6.70 4.86 -4.37
CA PRO A 75 7.52 5.68 -3.48
C PRO A 75 6.60 6.55 -2.62
N ILE A 76 6.76 6.48 -1.30
CA ILE A 76 6.01 7.30 -0.36
C ILE A 76 6.93 8.45 0.08
N PRO A 77 6.48 9.71 0.05
CA PRO A 77 7.24 10.81 0.63
C PRO A 77 7.61 10.51 2.08
N ASN A 78 8.72 11.06 2.57
CA ASN A 78 8.98 10.97 4.00
C ASN A 78 7.97 11.82 4.76
N PRO A 79 7.48 11.37 5.94
CA PRO A 79 6.70 12.24 6.81
C PRO A 79 7.49 13.51 7.13
N PRO A 80 6.81 14.63 7.41
CA PRO A 80 7.47 15.82 7.94
C PRO A 80 8.30 15.45 9.18
N SER A 81 9.39 16.19 9.43
CA SER A 81 10.34 15.87 10.50
C SER A 81 9.63 15.65 11.84
N LEU A 82 9.52 14.38 12.20
CA LEU A 82 8.97 13.94 13.45
C LEU A 82 10.03 14.17 14.54
N THR A 83 9.71 14.97 15.54
CA THR A 83 10.58 15.20 16.71
C THR A 83 10.62 14.00 17.66
N LYS A 84 9.81 12.96 17.39
CA LYS A 84 9.69 11.73 18.16
C LYS A 84 9.62 10.52 17.24
N SER A 85 10.02 9.35 17.74
CA SER A 85 9.79 8.08 17.02
C SER A 85 8.31 7.88 16.74
N ALA A 86 7.96 7.34 15.57
CA ALA A 86 6.58 6.99 15.23
C ALA A 86 6.47 5.53 14.80
N THR A 87 5.31 4.93 15.05
CA THR A 87 5.01 3.53 14.77
C THR A 87 3.93 3.43 13.70
N LEU A 88 4.09 2.52 12.75
CA LEU A 88 3.10 2.31 11.68
C LEU A 88 1.85 1.64 12.24
N GLN A 89 0.70 2.28 12.08
CA GLN A 89 -0.60 1.77 12.55
C GLN A 89 -1.42 1.16 11.42
N ASN A 90 -1.36 1.77 10.24
CA ASN A 90 -2.18 1.35 9.12
C ASN A 90 -1.51 1.62 7.76
N ILE A 91 -1.77 0.73 6.81
CA ILE A 91 -1.57 0.98 5.37
C ILE A 91 -2.94 1.01 4.71
N LEU A 92 -3.30 2.12 4.09
CA LEU A 92 -4.54 2.29 3.34
C LEU A 92 -4.22 2.31 1.85
N LEU A 93 -4.94 1.49 1.07
CA LEU A 93 -4.88 1.48 -0.38
C LEU A 93 -6.23 1.89 -0.93
N ASP A 94 -6.24 2.98 -1.68
CA ASP A 94 -7.42 3.44 -2.39
C ASP A 94 -7.30 3.07 -3.87
N LEU A 95 -8.16 2.15 -4.30
CA LEU A 95 -8.10 1.58 -5.64
C LEU A 95 -9.45 1.05 -6.09
N ASN A 96 -9.63 0.99 -7.41
CA ASN A 96 -10.68 0.20 -8.05
C ASN A 96 -10.04 -0.85 -8.95
N SER A 97 -10.58 -2.06 -8.97
CA SER A 97 -10.21 -3.07 -9.95
C SER A 97 -11.32 -3.31 -10.96
N ALA A 98 -10.90 -3.71 -12.16
CA ALA A 98 -11.79 -4.22 -13.20
C ALA A 98 -11.36 -5.64 -13.59
N ASN A 99 -12.36 -6.45 -13.98
CA ASN A 99 -12.18 -7.80 -14.51
C ASN A 99 -11.37 -8.73 -13.59
N ASP A 100 -11.68 -8.71 -12.29
CA ASP A 100 -11.06 -9.54 -11.23
C ASP A 100 -9.55 -9.33 -11.00
N ALA A 101 -9.01 -8.20 -11.48
CA ALA A 101 -7.67 -7.77 -11.09
C ALA A 101 -7.61 -7.58 -9.57
N ARG A 102 -6.49 -7.94 -8.95
CA ARG A 102 -6.38 -7.85 -7.49
C ARG A 102 -4.97 -7.55 -7.03
N VAL A 103 -4.89 -6.93 -5.86
CA VAL A 103 -3.66 -6.85 -5.07
C VAL A 103 -3.59 -8.13 -4.25
N ASN A 104 -2.65 -9.03 -4.55
CA ASN A 104 -2.44 -10.27 -3.81
C ASN A 104 -1.69 -10.04 -2.50
N ALA A 105 -0.72 -9.12 -2.51
CA ALA A 105 0.07 -8.80 -1.33
C ALA A 105 0.55 -7.34 -1.36
N VAL A 106 0.71 -6.79 -0.16
CA VAL A 106 1.30 -5.46 0.07
C VAL A 106 2.57 -5.66 0.89
N SER A 107 3.66 -5.06 0.44
CA SER A 107 4.94 -5.07 1.16
C SER A 107 5.40 -3.65 1.42
N LEU A 108 5.85 -3.34 2.65
CA LEU A 108 6.43 -2.06 3.01
C LEU A 108 7.93 -2.20 3.17
N TYR A 109 8.68 -1.29 2.55
CA TYR A 109 10.12 -1.19 2.66
C TYR A 109 10.52 0.14 3.27
N TYR A 110 11.49 0.06 4.18
CA TYR A 110 12.28 1.18 4.68
C TYR A 110 13.69 1.03 4.11
N ASP A 111 14.09 1.99 3.28
CA ASP A 111 15.20 1.90 2.34
C ASP A 111 15.08 0.65 1.47
N LYS A 112 15.95 -0.34 1.68
CA LYS A 112 15.95 -1.64 0.99
C LYS A 112 15.41 -2.78 1.87
N HIS A 113 15.06 -2.50 3.11
CA HIS A 113 14.70 -3.51 4.09
C HIS A 113 13.19 -3.73 4.11
N LEU A 114 12.77 -4.98 3.92
CA LEU A 114 11.37 -5.37 4.08
C LEU A 114 10.97 -5.24 5.55
N VAL A 115 9.91 -4.50 5.80
CA VAL A 115 9.37 -4.22 7.14
C VAL A 115 8.07 -4.97 7.35
N VAL A 116 7.15 -4.87 6.38
CA VAL A 116 5.85 -5.54 6.41
C VAL A 116 5.67 -6.34 5.14
N LYS A 117 5.08 -7.53 5.25
CA LYS A 117 4.47 -8.25 4.13
C LYS A 117 3.13 -8.81 4.56
N THR A 118 2.07 -8.49 3.84
CA THR A 118 0.72 -8.96 4.13
C THR A 118 0.04 -9.43 2.86
N ASP A 119 -0.47 -10.67 2.88
CA ASP A 119 -1.31 -11.20 1.81
C ASP A 119 -2.73 -10.66 1.97
N THR A 120 -3.31 -10.17 0.89
CA THR A 120 -4.57 -9.42 0.89
C THR A 120 -5.60 -10.05 -0.04
N SER A 121 -5.24 -10.30 -1.30
CA SER A 121 -6.15 -10.78 -2.35
C SER A 121 -7.39 -9.91 -2.55
N ASN A 122 -7.24 -8.59 -2.43
CA ASN A 122 -8.34 -7.61 -2.52
C ASN A 122 -8.50 -7.02 -3.91
N THR A 123 -9.74 -6.69 -4.26
CA THR A 123 -10.17 -6.12 -5.55
C THR A 123 -10.67 -4.67 -5.43
N SER A 124 -10.82 -4.13 -4.23
CA SER A 124 -11.32 -2.76 -3.99
C SER A 124 -10.48 -2.08 -2.92
N THR A 125 -10.74 -0.80 -2.65
CA THR A 125 -10.17 -0.07 -1.50
C THR A 125 -10.23 -0.89 -0.21
N PHE A 126 -9.09 -0.95 0.47
CA PHE A 126 -8.90 -1.72 1.69
C PHE A 126 -7.79 -1.12 2.54
N HIS A 127 -7.74 -1.55 3.80
CA HIS A 127 -6.74 -1.11 4.75
C HIS A 127 -6.17 -2.31 5.52
N ILE A 128 -4.91 -2.20 5.94
CA ILE A 128 -4.19 -3.19 6.74
C ILE A 128 -3.89 -2.55 8.09
N ASP A 129 -4.60 -2.99 9.14
CA ASP A 129 -4.39 -2.49 10.50
C ASP A 129 -3.42 -3.38 11.27
N PHE A 130 -2.48 -2.76 11.98
CA PHE A 130 -1.57 -3.45 12.88
C PHE A 130 -1.99 -3.24 14.33
N ILE A 131 -1.97 -4.31 15.12
CA ILE A 131 -2.15 -4.20 16.56
C ILE A 131 -0.93 -3.50 17.20
N THR A 132 -1.14 -2.80 18.31
CA THR A 132 -0.10 -1.96 18.96
C THR A 132 1.24 -2.67 19.18
N ALA A 133 1.19 -3.95 19.60
CA ALA A 133 2.41 -4.73 19.84
C ALA A 133 3.21 -5.00 18.57
N GLU A 134 2.54 -5.18 17.43
CA GLU A 134 3.16 -5.39 16.14
C GLU A 134 3.65 -4.07 15.54
N ALA A 135 2.83 -3.01 15.62
CA ALA A 135 3.16 -1.66 15.17
C ALA A 135 4.47 -1.13 15.76
N ALA A 136 4.77 -1.50 17.02
CA ALA A 136 6.02 -1.16 17.70
C ALA A 136 7.27 -1.72 16.99
N SER A 137 7.15 -2.85 16.28
CA SER A 137 8.24 -3.44 15.48
C SER A 137 8.49 -2.71 14.15
N TYR A 138 7.54 -1.87 13.71
CA TYR A 138 7.58 -1.14 12.44
C TYR A 138 7.90 0.35 12.63
N ALA A 139 8.70 0.66 13.65
CA ALA A 139 9.09 2.02 13.98
C ALA A 139 9.81 2.71 12.80
N TYR A 140 9.31 3.88 12.40
CA TYR A 140 9.94 4.72 11.39
C TYR A 140 11.04 5.60 12.01
N ARG A 141 12.15 5.77 11.28
CA ARG A 141 13.26 6.66 11.67
C ARG A 141 13.65 7.55 10.47
N PRO A 142 13.59 8.89 10.59
CA PRO A 142 14.17 9.77 9.58
C PRO A 142 15.70 9.59 9.49
N PRO A 143 16.34 9.70 8.31
CA PRO A 143 15.78 10.01 6.99
C PRO A 143 15.61 8.77 6.08
N THR A 144 14.97 7.70 6.57
CA THR A 144 14.76 6.48 5.78
C THR A 144 13.84 6.74 4.58
N GLY A 145 14.19 6.26 3.39
CA GLY A 145 13.29 6.24 2.23
C GLY A 145 12.17 5.21 2.39
N ILE A 146 10.98 5.49 1.86
CA ILE A 146 9.81 4.63 2.03
C ILE A 146 9.28 4.17 0.68
N CYS A 147 9.01 2.86 0.55
CA CYS A 147 8.43 2.29 -0.65
C CYS A 147 7.40 1.22 -0.30
N VAL A 148 6.21 1.30 -0.91
CA VAL A 148 5.22 0.23 -0.85
C VAL A 148 5.25 -0.54 -2.16
N SER A 149 5.46 -1.85 -2.09
CA SER A 149 5.33 -2.75 -3.24
C SER A 149 3.97 -3.41 -3.24
N LEU A 150 3.33 -3.44 -4.41
CA LEU A 150 2.07 -4.13 -4.66
C LEU A 150 2.33 -5.33 -5.55
N ASP A 151 2.01 -6.53 -5.06
CA ASP A 151 1.96 -7.75 -5.86
C ASP A 151 0.57 -7.86 -6.47
N LEU A 152 0.50 -7.83 -7.80
CA LEU A 152 -0.73 -7.72 -8.58
C LEU A 152 -1.00 -9.02 -9.31
N ARG A 153 -2.29 -9.33 -9.48
CA ARG A 153 -2.75 -10.40 -10.36
C ARG A 153 -3.75 -9.91 -11.37
N PHE A 154 -3.51 -10.28 -12.62
CA PHE A 154 -4.31 -9.95 -13.79
C PHE A 154 -4.83 -11.26 -14.41
N PRO A 155 -6.04 -11.72 -14.05
CA PRO A 155 -6.57 -12.99 -14.56
C PRO A 155 -6.84 -13.00 -16.08
N ASN A 156 -7.07 -11.85 -16.70
CA ASN A 156 -7.36 -11.67 -18.12
C ASN A 156 -6.57 -10.48 -18.71
N SER A 157 -6.53 -10.37 -20.04
CA SER A 157 -5.78 -9.32 -20.76
C SER A 157 -6.32 -7.91 -20.52
N ASP A 158 -7.60 -7.80 -20.20
CA ASP A 158 -8.33 -6.57 -19.93
C ASP A 158 -8.45 -6.25 -18.43
N SER A 159 -7.80 -7.05 -17.57
CA SER A 159 -7.67 -6.77 -16.14
C SER A 159 -6.95 -5.44 -15.92
N SER A 160 -7.46 -4.64 -14.99
CA SER A 160 -6.80 -3.40 -14.60
C SER A 160 -7.07 -3.01 -13.16
N ILE A 161 -6.13 -2.26 -12.58
CA ILE A 161 -6.27 -1.63 -11.27
C ILE A 161 -6.04 -0.13 -11.47
N ASP A 162 -7.03 0.67 -11.12
CA ASP A 162 -6.92 2.11 -10.98
C ASP A 162 -6.47 2.39 -9.55
N LEU A 163 -5.21 2.75 -9.38
CA LEU A 163 -4.61 3.10 -8.09
C LEU A 163 -4.71 4.62 -7.88
N TYR A 164 -5.55 5.02 -6.94
CA TYR A 164 -5.71 6.44 -6.58
C TYR A 164 -4.67 6.88 -5.56
N SER A 165 -4.49 6.11 -4.49
CA SER A 165 -3.50 6.45 -3.47
C SER A 165 -3.04 5.28 -2.61
N VAL A 166 -1.86 5.45 -2.03
CA VAL A 166 -1.36 4.62 -0.92
C VAL A 166 -1.03 5.56 0.23
N SER A 167 -1.61 5.30 1.40
CA SER A 167 -1.38 6.09 2.61
C SER A 167 -0.79 5.23 3.71
N LEU A 168 0.22 5.75 4.40
CA LEU A 168 0.77 5.19 5.63
C LEU A 168 0.36 6.06 6.79
N ILE A 169 -0.25 5.47 7.81
CA ILE A 169 -0.69 6.19 9.01
C ILE A 169 0.24 5.83 10.16
N TYR A 170 0.98 6.82 10.64
CA TYR A 170 1.91 6.69 11.75
C TYR A 170 1.32 7.24 13.04
N LYS A 171 1.59 6.59 14.18
CA LYS A 171 1.34 7.15 15.51
C LYS A 171 2.64 7.60 16.16
N ALA A 172 2.72 8.87 16.54
CA ALA A 172 3.84 9.40 17.31
C ALA A 172 3.87 8.78 18.72
N ALA A 173 5.06 8.41 19.19
CA ALA A 173 5.29 7.92 20.55
C ALA A 173 5.35 9.06 21.59
#